data_AF-A0A662EFN5-F1
#
_entry.id   AF-A0A662EFN5-F1
#
_cell.length_a   1.000
_cell.length_b   1.000
_cell.length_c   1.000
_cell.angle_alpha   90.00
_cell.angle_beta   90.00
_cell.angle_gamma   90.00
#
_symmetry.space_group_name_H-M   'P 1'
#
loop_
_entity.id
_entity.type
_entity.pdbx_description
1 polymer ?
#
loop_
_entity_poly.entity_id
_entity_poly.type
_entity_poly.pdbx_seq_one_letter_code
_entity_poly.pdbx_strand_id
1 'polypeptide(L)'
;MSFVPASSDDRVAARRPSLLVILGAAMVLFLCLSTAQVAAEWPTTRWTVKCVDPKDCAPADEVYAEDLGAVSTWLEGLGFKAPVILYEEGEQTEEGEQTEGSFQAQVSDAKNSESLAIYNPNDKMIYLNSDLYFAMGEPGEDYDSPNFRLEIAGTFTPAHELFHAVETAYHPALPDEQDWIWEGMADAVMRAYADENEPGHGGGMATRKFDDPLHYPGRTNSDSDNSEAYGTWLFWLGVGRQIESPAGIAYLHNVLEHKLTTGRGLEGVDQALAPWKGLHDVLPQFFTTLDHVRHFRKVVRHQAVLPKGQRESTKKIRGNVDMIAGRAIDLKLKENTSKPVEVEIRFKEDSPDLHLLVDQNRFDTDRTGPRNIYRGLLLEDEPTTLKIIVANVAKKATKTRDHRPFELEVTLREVGYCSMSASFSGDLTGYVFGDVAHFSTKGGATTYGAFANPEFVGEMMEGMGEFMAAQTDEENGEAIREGMAELRRESEAQAGQIPREALGLSLGDLKLEGEEGDAAGLAFLTGGFTLQLSVLGAPLPKGFTGSLKPAMVHVMPGPRAEANLDKVAFTWAQGEPGAASLTITYNQGGVMAGTLRASLEAEGFVKDDGSKPLINVTAQFIANEGPFGCMTPF
;
A
#
# COMPACT_ATOMS: atom_id res chain seq x y z
N MET A 1 -75.65 -25.11 31.83
CA MET A 1 -76.56 -25.13 30.67
C MET A 1 -75.89 -24.36 29.53
N SER A 2 -75.37 -25.13 28.58
CA SER A 2 -75.43 -24.99 27.11
C SER A 2 -74.97 -23.75 26.32
N PHE A 3 -74.25 -24.13 25.23
CA PHE A 3 -74.14 -23.59 23.86
C PHE A 3 -73.05 -22.57 23.47
N VAL A 4 -72.16 -23.05 22.59
CA VAL A 4 -71.38 -22.35 21.53
C VAL A 4 -72.35 -21.98 20.37
N PRO A 5 -72.06 -21.02 19.45
CA PRO A 5 -71.23 -21.31 18.26
C PRO A 5 -70.36 -20.15 17.71
N ALA A 6 -69.60 -20.50 16.66
CA ALA A 6 -68.50 -19.83 15.95
C ALA A 6 -68.87 -18.80 14.86
N SER A 7 -67.86 -18.08 14.33
CA SER A 7 -67.80 -17.42 13.00
C SER A 7 -66.40 -16.78 12.79
N SER A 8 -65.44 -17.41 12.11
CA SER A 8 -65.03 -17.22 10.69
C SER A 8 -64.75 -15.78 10.24
N ASP A 9 -63.48 -15.48 9.93
CA ASP A 9 -63.12 -14.62 8.78
C ASP A 9 -61.61 -14.77 8.44
N ASP A 10 -61.33 -15.63 7.46
CA ASP A 10 -60.07 -15.66 6.70
C ASP A 10 -60.16 -14.60 5.59
N ARG A 11 -59.26 -13.61 5.61
CA ARG A 11 -58.98 -12.76 4.44
C ARG A 11 -57.48 -12.74 4.15
N VAL A 12 -57.12 -13.53 3.14
CA VAL A 12 -55.84 -13.48 2.42
C VAL A 12 -55.69 -12.11 1.77
N ALA A 13 -54.79 -11.28 2.32
CA ALA A 13 -54.39 -10.02 1.72
C ALA A 13 -53.26 -10.26 0.72
N ALA A 14 -53.60 -10.22 -0.58
CA ALA A 14 -52.62 -10.12 -1.65
C ALA A 14 -51.83 -8.81 -1.48
N ARG A 15 -50.56 -8.92 -1.04
CA ARG A 15 -49.64 -7.79 -0.96
C ARG A 15 -49.32 -7.30 -2.37
N ARG A 16 -49.96 -6.20 -2.77
CA ARG A 16 -49.47 -5.38 -3.89
C ARG A 16 -48.07 -4.88 -3.50
N PRO A 17 -47.04 -5.02 -4.34
CA PRO A 17 -45.76 -4.39 -4.07
C PRO A 17 -46.00 -2.89 -3.91
N SER A 18 -45.53 -2.35 -2.79
CA SER A 18 -45.67 -0.95 -2.43
C SER A 18 -45.09 -0.09 -3.55
N LEU A 19 -45.79 0.99 -3.93
CA LEU A 19 -45.34 1.97 -4.94
C LEU A 19 -43.89 2.44 -4.71
N LEU A 20 -43.44 2.41 -3.44
CA LEU A 20 -42.08 2.69 -2.98
C LEU A 20 -40.99 1.78 -3.57
N VAL A 21 -41.28 0.49 -3.82
CA VAL A 21 -40.31 -0.45 -4.40
C VAL A 21 -40.10 -0.17 -5.90
N ILE A 22 -41.16 0.24 -6.60
CA ILE A 22 -41.09 0.61 -8.02
C ILE A 22 -40.40 1.97 -8.19
N LEU A 23 -40.65 2.93 -7.29
CA LEU A 23 -39.95 4.22 -7.27
C LEU A 23 -38.47 4.08 -6.91
N GLY A 24 -38.11 3.20 -5.97
CA GLY A 24 -36.72 2.91 -5.62
C GLY A 24 -35.94 2.27 -6.78
N ALA A 25 -36.53 1.29 -7.47
CA ALA A 25 -35.92 0.66 -8.65
C ALA A 25 -35.78 1.64 -9.82
N ALA A 26 -36.77 2.52 -10.04
CA ALA A 26 -36.70 3.54 -11.08
C ALA A 26 -35.63 4.61 -10.79
N MET A 27 -35.39 4.95 -9.52
CA MET A 27 -34.38 5.94 -9.13
C MET A 27 -32.95 5.38 -9.23
N VAL A 28 -32.75 4.09 -8.93
CA VAL A 28 -31.48 3.38 -9.19
C VAL A 28 -31.24 3.24 -10.70
N LEU A 29 -32.28 2.96 -11.50
CA LEU A 29 -32.14 2.94 -12.96
C LEU A 29 -31.84 4.35 -13.53
N PHE A 30 -32.44 5.41 -12.98
CA PHE A 30 -32.18 6.79 -13.42
C PHE A 30 -30.78 7.28 -13.02
N LEU A 31 -30.25 6.82 -11.88
CA LEU A 31 -28.87 7.09 -11.47
C LEU A 31 -27.85 6.31 -12.31
N CYS A 32 -28.19 5.12 -12.79
CA CYS A 32 -27.34 4.38 -13.75
C CYS A 32 -27.47 4.86 -15.20
N LEU A 33 -28.56 5.56 -15.57
CA LEU A 33 -28.80 6.08 -16.93
C LEU A 33 -28.37 7.54 -17.13
N SER A 34 -27.93 8.23 -16.08
CA SER A 34 -27.48 9.63 -16.17
C SER A 34 -25.95 9.80 -16.28
N THR A 35 -25.18 8.70 -16.32
CA THR A 35 -23.72 8.72 -16.58
C THR A 35 -23.36 8.35 -18.02
N ALA A 36 -24.33 8.21 -18.92
CA ALA A 36 -24.08 8.49 -20.33
C ALA A 36 -23.93 10.01 -20.50
N GLN A 37 -22.89 10.57 -19.88
CA GLN A 37 -22.22 11.75 -20.40
C GLN A 37 -22.07 11.44 -21.88
N VAL A 38 -22.70 12.26 -22.72
CA VAL A 38 -22.35 12.31 -24.13
C VAL A 38 -20.86 12.59 -24.10
N ALA A 39 -20.05 11.53 -24.25
CA ALA A 39 -18.62 11.68 -24.47
C ALA A 39 -18.57 12.68 -25.61
N ALA A 40 -17.94 13.83 -25.37
CA ALA A 40 -17.72 14.77 -26.45
C ALA A 40 -17.07 13.93 -27.55
N GLU A 41 -17.81 13.70 -28.64
CA GLU A 41 -17.35 12.83 -29.72
C GLU A 41 -15.95 13.33 -30.06
N TRP A 42 -14.95 12.45 -29.98
CA TRP A 42 -13.68 12.70 -30.63
C TRP A 42 -14.02 12.64 -32.10
N PRO A 43 -14.28 13.78 -32.78
CA PRO A 43 -15.18 13.79 -33.93
C PRO A 43 -14.66 12.88 -35.05
N THR A 44 -13.34 12.67 -35.10
CA THR A 44 -12.66 11.59 -35.82
C THR A 44 -11.26 11.35 -35.21
N THR A 45 -10.72 10.13 -35.30
CA THR A 45 -9.32 9.80 -34.93
C THR A 45 -8.33 9.87 -36.11
N ARG A 46 -8.74 10.47 -37.24
CA ARG A 46 -7.91 10.57 -38.45
C ARG A 46 -7.00 11.79 -38.43
N TRP A 47 -5.78 11.60 -38.96
CA TRP A 47 -4.76 12.63 -39.03
C TRP A 47 -4.31 12.89 -40.46
N THR A 48 -4.03 14.15 -40.74
CA THR A 48 -3.31 14.59 -41.94
C THR A 48 -2.04 15.29 -41.48
N VAL A 49 -0.89 14.71 -41.82
CA VAL A 49 0.42 15.26 -41.48
C VAL A 49 0.98 15.94 -42.72
N LYS A 50 1.22 17.26 -42.63
CA LYS A 50 1.67 18.09 -43.75
C LYS A 50 3.16 18.42 -43.60
N CYS A 51 3.93 18.23 -44.66
CA CYS A 51 5.34 18.63 -44.65
C CYS A 51 5.49 20.11 -44.94
N VAL A 52 6.21 20.82 -44.07
CA VAL A 52 6.49 22.25 -44.25
C VAL A 52 7.54 22.47 -45.36
N ASP A 53 8.54 21.58 -45.47
CA ASP A 53 9.39 21.47 -46.66
C ASP A 53 9.08 20.16 -47.40
N PRO A 54 8.47 20.22 -48.61
CA PRO A 54 8.01 19.03 -49.33
C PRO A 54 9.11 18.09 -49.84
N LYS A 55 10.39 18.45 -49.72
CA LYS A 55 11.46 17.67 -50.36
C LYS A 55 11.95 16.45 -49.57
N ASP A 56 11.79 16.40 -48.25
CA ASP A 56 12.61 15.50 -47.41
C ASP A 56 11.90 14.83 -46.21
N CYS A 57 10.57 14.89 -46.10
CA CYS A 57 9.84 14.35 -44.93
C CYS A 57 9.22 12.95 -45.11
N ALA A 58 9.02 12.48 -46.34
CA ALA A 58 8.40 11.18 -46.57
C ALA A 58 9.46 10.07 -46.37
N PRO A 59 9.16 8.97 -45.66
CA PRO A 59 7.83 8.51 -45.22
C PRO A 59 7.40 8.89 -43.78
N ALA A 60 8.05 9.85 -43.12
CA ALA A 60 7.74 10.20 -41.73
C ALA A 60 6.31 10.72 -41.55
N ASP A 61 5.77 11.44 -42.54
CA ASP A 61 4.41 11.97 -42.52
C ASP A 61 3.33 10.89 -42.43
N GLU A 62 3.47 9.80 -43.21
CA GLU A 62 2.55 8.67 -43.17
C GLU A 62 2.62 7.93 -41.83
N VAL A 63 3.83 7.67 -41.32
CA VAL A 63 4.05 7.00 -40.03
C VAL A 63 3.46 7.81 -38.89
N TYR A 64 3.74 9.12 -38.84
CA TYR A 64 3.20 9.98 -37.81
C TYR A 64 1.67 10.11 -37.87
N ALA A 65 1.07 10.05 -39.06
CA ALA A 65 -0.39 10.05 -39.17
C ALA A 65 -0.99 8.78 -38.55
N GLU A 66 -0.36 7.63 -38.76
CA GLU A 66 -0.75 6.36 -38.15
C GLU A 66 -0.57 6.40 -36.61
N ASP A 67 0.61 6.81 -36.14
CA ASP A 67 0.91 6.89 -34.70
C ASP A 67 -0.03 7.84 -33.97
N LEU A 68 -0.24 9.06 -34.49
CA LEU A 68 -1.17 10.02 -33.90
C LEU A 68 -2.60 9.49 -33.88
N GLY A 69 -3.00 8.74 -34.93
CA GLY A 69 -4.30 8.07 -34.98
C GLY A 69 -4.45 6.99 -33.91
N ALA A 70 -3.43 6.14 -33.76
CA ALA A 70 -3.40 5.07 -32.76
C ALA A 70 -3.41 5.63 -31.33
N VAL A 71 -2.56 6.62 -31.04
CA VAL A 71 -2.55 7.32 -29.74
C VAL A 71 -3.89 8.00 -29.48
N SER A 72 -4.50 8.62 -30.50
CA SER A 72 -5.80 9.26 -30.35
C SER A 72 -6.87 8.26 -29.91
N THR A 73 -7.00 7.14 -30.62
CA THR A 73 -7.94 6.08 -30.24
C THR A 73 -7.67 5.52 -28.84
N TRP A 74 -6.40 5.38 -28.47
CA TRP A 74 -6.01 4.91 -27.14
C TRP A 74 -6.41 5.89 -26.03
N LEU A 75 -6.07 7.17 -26.16
CA LEU A 75 -6.44 8.21 -25.18
C LEU A 75 -7.97 8.41 -25.09
N GLU A 76 -8.68 8.33 -26.22
CA GLU A 76 -10.15 8.34 -26.23
C GLU A 76 -10.71 7.18 -25.40
N GLY A 77 -10.19 5.96 -25.62
CA GLY A 77 -10.60 4.76 -24.88
C GLY A 77 -10.36 4.84 -23.37
N LEU A 78 -9.41 5.68 -22.93
CA LEU A 78 -9.13 5.96 -21.52
C LEU A 78 -9.99 7.10 -20.94
N GLY A 79 -10.84 7.72 -21.76
CA GLY A 79 -11.84 8.71 -21.36
C GLY A 79 -11.35 10.16 -21.40
N PHE A 80 -10.21 10.46 -22.02
CA PHE A 80 -9.77 11.84 -22.16
C PHE A 80 -10.66 12.65 -23.10
N LYS A 81 -10.65 13.99 -22.96
CA LYS A 81 -11.30 14.90 -23.92
C LYS A 81 -10.53 14.96 -25.23
N ALA A 82 -11.26 15.25 -26.31
CA ALA A 82 -10.65 15.44 -27.63
C ALA A 82 -9.59 16.55 -27.61
N PRO A 83 -8.47 16.39 -28.33
CA PRO A 83 -7.37 17.34 -28.33
C PRO A 83 -7.77 18.68 -28.98
N VAL A 84 -7.19 19.78 -28.50
CA VAL A 84 -7.36 21.11 -29.10
C VAL A 84 -6.38 21.28 -30.27
N ILE A 85 -6.75 20.69 -31.40
CA ILE A 85 -6.00 20.71 -32.67
C ILE A 85 -6.87 21.31 -33.78
N LEU A 86 -6.24 21.90 -34.80
CA LEU A 86 -6.96 22.30 -36.01
C LEU A 86 -7.60 21.09 -36.67
N TYR A 87 -8.92 21.16 -36.84
CA TYR A 87 -9.73 20.17 -37.53
C TYR A 87 -10.14 20.71 -38.90
N GLU A 88 -9.77 20.00 -39.95
CA GLU A 88 -10.18 20.28 -41.33
C GLU A 88 -11.46 19.51 -41.61
N GLU A 89 -12.58 20.22 -41.79
CA GLU A 89 -13.84 19.59 -42.17
C GLU A 89 -13.70 18.93 -43.53
N GLY A 90 -14.18 17.69 -43.67
CA GLY A 90 -14.09 17.00 -44.93
C GLY A 90 -14.92 17.67 -46.03
N GLU A 91 -14.32 17.79 -47.21
CA GLU A 91 -14.94 18.34 -48.40
C GLU A 91 -16.01 17.39 -48.96
N GLN A 92 -17.06 17.97 -49.53
CA GLN A 92 -18.02 17.23 -50.34
C GLN A 92 -17.46 17.08 -51.76
N THR A 93 -17.23 15.83 -52.17
CA THR A 93 -16.79 15.49 -53.53
C THR A 93 -17.84 15.87 -54.58
N GLU A 94 -17.44 16.00 -55.84
CA GLU A 94 -18.35 16.28 -56.97
C GLU A 94 -19.45 15.20 -57.13
N GLU A 95 -19.22 14.00 -56.61
CA GLU A 95 -20.14 12.86 -56.62
C GLU A 95 -21.11 12.88 -55.42
N GLY A 96 -20.99 13.87 -54.54
CA GLY A 96 -21.85 14.07 -53.38
C GLY A 96 -21.41 13.31 -52.13
N GLU A 97 -20.31 12.54 -52.18
CA GLU A 97 -19.72 11.89 -51.02
C GLU A 97 -19.00 12.93 -50.15
N GLN A 98 -19.27 12.95 -48.85
CA GLN A 98 -18.53 13.80 -47.91
C GLN A 98 -17.28 13.05 -47.46
N THR A 99 -16.10 13.61 -47.72
CA THR A 99 -14.87 13.10 -47.12
C THR A 99 -14.95 13.26 -45.60
N GLU A 100 -14.28 12.38 -44.86
CA GLU A 100 -14.20 12.53 -43.41
C GLU A 100 -13.21 13.65 -43.08
N GLY A 101 -13.53 14.47 -42.06
CA GLY A 101 -12.59 15.48 -41.59
C GLY A 101 -11.38 14.85 -40.88
N SER A 102 -10.35 15.65 -40.64
CA SER A 102 -9.10 15.19 -40.02
C SER A 102 -8.45 16.24 -39.13
N PHE A 103 -7.75 15.77 -38.09
CA PHE A 103 -6.82 16.59 -37.33
C PHE A 103 -5.53 16.82 -38.11
N GLN A 104 -4.88 17.96 -37.85
CA GLN A 104 -3.71 18.39 -38.60
C GLN A 104 -2.47 18.38 -37.71
N ALA A 105 -1.37 17.87 -38.26
CA ALA A 105 -0.02 18.03 -37.72
C ALA A 105 0.96 18.40 -38.85
N GLN A 106 2.16 18.84 -38.48
CA GLN A 106 3.18 19.24 -39.44
C GLN A 106 4.52 18.57 -39.14
N VAL A 107 5.24 18.15 -40.19
CA VAL A 107 6.67 17.81 -40.09
C VAL A 107 7.48 19.04 -40.47
N SER A 108 8.33 19.53 -39.56
CA SER A 108 9.09 20.76 -39.76
C SER A 108 10.43 20.77 -39.03
N ASP A 109 11.48 20.30 -39.71
CA ASP A 109 12.84 20.26 -39.16
C ASP A 109 13.41 21.68 -38.94
N ALA A 110 12.95 22.65 -39.73
CA ALA A 110 13.36 24.05 -39.61
C ALA A 110 12.74 24.78 -38.42
N LYS A 111 11.53 24.41 -37.98
CA LYS A 111 10.90 24.99 -36.77
C LYS A 111 11.33 24.28 -35.50
N ASN A 112 11.82 23.05 -35.62
CA ASN A 112 12.16 22.16 -34.52
C ASN A 112 13.66 21.83 -34.46
N SER A 113 14.55 22.66 -35.02
CA SER A 113 15.98 22.34 -35.02
C SER A 113 16.61 22.22 -33.62
N GLU A 114 15.92 22.71 -32.59
CA GLU A 114 16.33 22.64 -31.17
C GLU A 114 15.41 21.75 -30.31
N SER A 115 14.30 21.20 -30.84
CA SER A 115 13.31 20.44 -30.08
C SER A 115 12.92 19.16 -30.82
N LEU A 116 12.68 18.07 -30.08
CA LEU A 116 12.31 16.78 -30.67
C LEU A 116 10.95 16.85 -31.37
N ALA A 117 9.97 17.44 -30.69
CA ALA A 117 8.69 17.86 -31.25
C ALA A 117 8.14 18.99 -30.38
N ILE A 118 7.02 19.59 -30.79
CA ILE A 118 6.31 20.59 -29.99
C ILE A 118 4.84 20.70 -30.38
N TYR A 119 3.95 20.69 -29.40
CA TYR A 119 2.61 21.21 -29.51
C TYR A 119 2.59 22.72 -29.27
N ASN A 120 2.13 23.50 -30.25
CA ASN A 120 1.95 24.94 -30.08
C ASN A 120 0.48 25.29 -29.82
N PRO A 121 0.10 25.72 -28.60
CA PRO A 121 -1.29 26.02 -28.26
C PRO A 121 -1.87 27.24 -29.02
N ASN A 122 -1.03 28.17 -29.47
CA ASN A 122 -1.50 29.33 -30.24
C ASN A 122 -1.92 28.94 -31.66
N ASP A 123 -1.17 28.02 -32.28
CA ASP A 123 -1.43 27.53 -33.62
C ASP A 123 -2.41 26.34 -33.62
N LYS A 124 -2.62 25.72 -32.44
CA LYS A 124 -3.36 24.45 -32.28
C LYS A 124 -2.82 23.37 -33.21
N MET A 125 -1.50 23.24 -33.24
CA MET A 125 -0.76 22.40 -34.19
C MET A 125 0.34 21.64 -33.45
N ILE A 126 0.54 20.39 -33.83
CA ILE A 126 1.71 19.60 -33.45
C ILE A 126 2.75 19.74 -34.57
N TYR A 127 3.97 20.10 -34.19
CA TYR A 127 5.13 20.13 -35.07
C TYR A 127 6.06 18.98 -34.69
N LEU A 128 6.32 18.09 -35.64
CA LEU A 128 7.15 16.89 -35.50
C LEU A 128 8.46 17.08 -36.27
N ASN A 129 9.52 16.40 -35.84
CA ASN A 129 10.82 16.38 -36.50
C ASN A 129 10.99 15.07 -37.28
N SER A 130 11.41 15.14 -38.55
CA SER A 130 11.56 13.94 -39.39
C SER A 130 12.69 13.01 -38.96
N ASP A 131 13.57 13.41 -38.03
CA ASP A 131 14.68 12.56 -37.60
C ASP A 131 14.26 11.51 -36.56
N LEU A 132 13.04 11.60 -35.99
CA LEU A 132 12.63 10.79 -34.83
C LEU A 132 11.71 9.61 -35.13
N TYR A 133 11.15 9.52 -36.34
CA TYR A 133 10.22 8.44 -36.68
C TYR A 133 10.89 7.06 -36.88
N PHE A 134 12.21 7.02 -37.10
CA PHE A 134 13.01 5.78 -37.17
C PHE A 134 14.24 5.83 -36.24
N ALA A 135 14.06 6.27 -35.00
CA ALA A 135 15.13 6.21 -34.01
C ALA A 135 15.37 4.75 -33.56
N MET A 136 16.03 3.97 -34.43
CA MET A 136 16.39 2.56 -34.22
C MET A 136 17.82 2.37 -33.69
N GLY A 137 18.46 3.42 -33.15
CA GLY A 137 19.86 3.37 -32.74
C GLY A 137 20.88 3.39 -33.89
N GLU A 138 22.13 3.66 -33.56
CA GLU A 138 23.23 3.46 -34.51
C GLU A 138 23.52 1.96 -34.73
N PRO A 139 23.87 1.52 -35.96
CA PRO A 139 24.15 0.10 -36.23
C PRO A 139 25.24 -0.47 -35.31
N GLY A 140 24.87 -1.46 -34.50
CA GLY A 140 25.77 -2.13 -33.55
C GLY A 140 25.74 -1.57 -32.14
N GLU A 141 24.88 -0.58 -31.86
CA GLU A 141 24.56 -0.22 -30.48
C GLU A 141 23.81 -1.36 -29.77
N ASP A 142 24.13 -1.51 -28.49
CA ASP A 142 23.43 -2.44 -27.63
C ASP A 142 22.02 -1.88 -27.37
N TYR A 143 21.00 -2.72 -27.57
CA TYR A 143 19.60 -2.42 -27.24
C TYR A 143 19.44 -2.07 -25.74
N ASP A 144 20.35 -2.54 -24.89
CA ASP A 144 20.39 -2.20 -23.47
C ASP A 144 21.17 -0.91 -23.17
N SER A 145 21.75 -0.25 -24.17
CA SER A 145 22.48 1.00 -23.95
C SER A 145 21.51 2.13 -23.56
N PRO A 146 21.88 2.98 -22.58
CA PRO A 146 21.05 4.12 -22.19
C PRO A 146 20.78 5.11 -23.33
N ASN A 147 21.70 5.24 -24.28
CA ASN A 147 21.56 6.13 -25.44
C ASN A 147 20.50 5.61 -26.41
N PHE A 148 20.56 4.32 -26.76
CA PHE A 148 19.55 3.67 -27.57
C PHE A 148 18.14 3.81 -26.99
N ARG A 149 17.99 3.65 -25.66
CA ARG A 149 16.70 3.85 -24.98
C ARG A 149 16.19 5.30 -25.00
N LEU A 150 17.10 6.28 -25.04
CA LEU A 150 16.74 7.69 -25.22
C LEU A 150 16.27 7.96 -26.65
N GLU A 151 16.95 7.36 -27.64
CA GLU A 151 16.59 7.47 -29.05
C GLU A 151 15.24 6.82 -29.34
N ILE A 152 14.99 5.61 -28.84
CA ILE A 152 13.66 4.97 -28.94
C ILE A 152 12.59 5.80 -28.24
N ALA A 153 12.87 6.42 -27.09
CA ALA A 153 11.85 7.28 -26.47
C ALA A 153 11.42 8.42 -27.41
N GLY A 154 12.31 8.87 -28.30
CA GLY A 154 12.01 9.83 -29.35
C GLY A 154 10.94 9.38 -30.34
N THR A 155 10.79 8.08 -30.62
CA THR A 155 9.75 7.57 -31.52
C THR A 155 8.34 7.78 -30.94
N PHE A 156 8.22 7.79 -29.61
CA PHE A 156 6.95 7.96 -28.91
C PHE A 156 6.61 9.43 -28.60
N THR A 157 7.48 10.39 -28.96
CA THR A 157 7.22 11.84 -28.80
C THR A 157 5.87 12.32 -29.36
N PRO A 158 5.32 11.78 -30.47
CA PRO A 158 3.97 12.16 -30.91
C PRO A 158 2.89 11.96 -29.84
N ALA A 159 3.03 10.94 -28.99
CA ALA A 159 2.11 10.72 -27.88
C ALA A 159 2.23 11.80 -26.79
N HIS A 160 3.46 12.26 -26.51
CA HIS A 160 3.73 13.38 -25.60
C HIS A 160 3.04 14.66 -26.09
N GLU A 161 3.31 15.05 -27.35
CA GLU A 161 2.76 16.30 -27.90
C GLU A 161 1.25 16.26 -28.11
N LEU A 162 0.71 15.11 -28.51
CA LEU A 162 -0.74 14.93 -28.58
C LEU A 162 -1.38 15.07 -27.21
N PHE A 163 -0.72 14.58 -26.15
CA PHE A 163 -1.25 14.74 -24.80
C PHE A 163 -1.29 16.21 -24.36
N HIS A 164 -0.32 17.05 -24.71
CA HIS A 164 -0.42 18.50 -24.47
C HIS A 164 -1.65 19.15 -25.14
N ALA A 165 -2.00 18.69 -26.35
CA ALA A 165 -3.22 19.14 -27.00
C ALA A 165 -4.49 18.66 -26.27
N VAL A 166 -4.47 17.46 -25.69
CA VAL A 166 -5.51 16.96 -24.77
C VAL A 166 -5.58 17.80 -23.50
N GLU A 167 -4.45 18.09 -22.84
CA GLU A 167 -4.40 18.93 -21.64
C GLU A 167 -4.99 20.32 -21.90
N THR A 168 -4.75 20.88 -23.10
CA THR A 168 -5.32 22.16 -23.54
C THR A 168 -6.86 22.17 -23.59
N ALA A 169 -7.49 21.00 -23.78
CA ALA A 169 -8.94 20.84 -23.73
C ALA A 169 -9.51 21.00 -22.31
N TYR A 170 -8.67 20.84 -21.28
CA TYR A 170 -9.01 21.07 -19.88
C TYR A 170 -8.52 22.44 -19.39
N HIS A 171 -7.31 22.82 -19.78
CA HIS A 171 -6.63 24.04 -19.36
C HIS A 171 -5.93 24.70 -20.55
N PRO A 172 -6.43 25.84 -21.06
CA PRO A 172 -5.89 26.49 -22.26
C PRO A 172 -4.39 26.81 -22.23
N ALA A 173 -3.82 26.98 -21.04
CA ALA A 173 -2.39 27.00 -20.76
C ALA A 173 -2.19 26.86 -19.24
N LEU A 174 -1.20 26.08 -18.82
CA LEU A 174 -0.68 26.14 -17.45
C LEU A 174 0.56 27.06 -17.41
N PRO A 175 0.74 27.86 -16.35
CA PRO A 175 1.99 28.61 -16.17
C PRO A 175 3.21 27.69 -15.98
N ASP A 176 4.40 28.19 -16.31
CA ASP A 176 5.66 27.42 -16.25
C ASP A 176 5.95 26.79 -14.87
N GLU A 177 5.44 27.40 -13.79
CA GLU A 177 5.60 26.85 -12.43
C GLU A 177 4.82 25.53 -12.21
N GLN A 178 3.98 25.14 -13.16
CA GLN A 178 3.23 23.88 -13.22
C GLN A 178 3.81 22.88 -14.24
N ASP A 179 5.00 23.12 -14.81
CA ASP A 179 5.63 22.19 -15.78
C ASP A 179 5.78 20.77 -15.24
N TRP A 180 5.96 20.62 -13.92
CA TRP A 180 6.01 19.31 -13.27
C TRP A 180 4.72 18.49 -13.41
N ILE A 181 3.60 19.16 -13.70
CA ILE A 181 2.33 18.55 -14.09
C ILE A 181 2.28 18.42 -15.60
N TRP A 182 2.42 19.52 -16.34
CA TRP A 182 2.26 19.58 -17.79
C TRP A 182 3.21 18.61 -18.52
N GLU A 183 4.52 18.83 -18.39
CA GLU A 183 5.54 17.97 -19.00
C GLU A 183 5.61 16.60 -18.32
N GLY A 184 5.40 16.57 -17.00
CA GLY A 184 5.43 15.34 -16.22
C GLY A 184 4.36 14.33 -16.61
N MET A 185 3.14 14.80 -16.87
CA MET A 185 2.02 13.96 -17.29
C MET A 185 2.18 13.54 -18.75
N ALA A 186 2.54 14.46 -19.64
CA ALA A 186 2.78 14.13 -21.05
C ALA A 186 3.89 13.07 -21.20
N ASP A 187 4.99 13.18 -20.44
CA ASP A 187 6.07 12.18 -20.45
C ASP A 187 5.62 10.84 -19.82
N ALA A 188 4.73 10.88 -18.82
CA ALA A 188 4.11 9.66 -18.30
C ALA A 188 3.22 8.96 -19.34
N VAL A 189 2.44 9.73 -20.09
CA VAL A 189 1.56 9.22 -21.16
C VAL A 189 2.37 8.61 -22.29
N MET A 190 3.40 9.32 -22.75
CA MET A 190 4.34 8.80 -23.75
C MET A 190 4.94 7.46 -23.31
N ARG A 191 5.38 7.35 -22.06
CA ARG A 191 5.97 6.11 -21.53
C ARG A 191 4.98 4.98 -21.33
N ALA A 192 3.75 5.28 -20.90
CA ALA A 192 2.70 4.28 -20.80
C ALA A 192 2.37 3.72 -22.18
N TYR A 193 2.26 4.59 -23.19
CA TYR A 193 2.03 4.18 -24.57
C TYR A 193 3.20 3.36 -25.13
N ALA A 194 4.45 3.79 -24.87
CA ALA A 194 5.65 3.06 -25.24
C ALA A 194 5.71 1.65 -24.62
N ASP A 195 5.40 1.52 -23.33
CA ASP A 195 5.42 0.21 -22.64
C ASP A 195 4.27 -0.72 -23.11
N GLU A 196 3.13 -0.16 -23.52
CA GLU A 196 2.01 -0.94 -24.07
C GLU A 196 2.31 -1.49 -25.47
N ASN A 197 2.98 -0.71 -26.33
CA ASN A 197 3.28 -1.10 -27.71
C ASN A 197 4.63 -1.81 -27.85
N GLU A 198 5.62 -1.44 -27.04
CA GLU A 198 6.97 -2.01 -27.02
C GLU A 198 7.47 -2.24 -25.57
N PRO A 199 7.00 -3.31 -24.90
CA PRO A 199 7.32 -3.57 -23.50
C PRO A 199 8.82 -3.49 -23.18
N GLY A 200 9.18 -2.76 -22.13
CA GLY A 200 10.57 -2.56 -21.72
C GLY A 200 11.24 -1.30 -22.27
N HIS A 201 10.63 -0.61 -23.25
CA HIS A 201 11.16 0.64 -23.82
C HIS A 201 10.70 1.90 -23.07
N GLY A 202 9.66 1.82 -22.23
CA GLY A 202 9.23 2.94 -21.38
C GLY A 202 10.26 3.37 -20.31
N GLY A 203 11.27 2.54 -20.04
CA GLY A 203 12.26 2.73 -18.97
C GLY A 203 13.66 3.10 -19.47
N GLY A 204 13.96 4.40 -19.58
CA GLY A 204 15.27 4.82 -20.12
C GLY A 204 15.81 6.18 -19.67
N MET A 205 14.99 7.13 -19.25
CA MET A 205 15.47 8.51 -19.08
C MET A 205 15.92 8.86 -17.66
N ALA A 206 16.61 10.00 -17.54
CA ALA A 206 16.96 10.61 -16.28
C ALA A 206 15.70 10.73 -15.40
N THR A 207 15.75 10.09 -14.24
CA THR A 207 14.71 10.26 -13.22
C THR A 207 15.11 11.41 -12.32
N ARG A 208 14.14 12.24 -11.94
CA ARG A 208 14.37 13.27 -10.94
C ARG A 208 14.84 12.66 -9.61
N LYS A 209 15.34 13.51 -8.72
CA LYS A 209 15.62 13.13 -7.35
C LYS A 209 14.43 13.48 -6.45
N PHE A 210 14.04 12.56 -5.57
CA PHE A 210 12.87 12.71 -4.69
C PHE A 210 13.22 13.26 -3.29
N ASP A 211 14.48 13.66 -3.09
CA ASP A 211 14.85 14.55 -1.98
C ASP A 211 14.61 16.04 -2.26
N ASP A 212 14.26 16.40 -3.49
CA ASP A 212 13.73 17.72 -3.85
C ASP A 212 12.18 17.70 -3.85
N PRO A 213 11.47 18.82 -3.60
CA PRO A 213 10.01 18.88 -3.61
C PRO A 213 9.37 18.41 -4.92
N LEU A 214 8.28 17.64 -4.86
CA LEU A 214 7.59 17.12 -6.05
C LEU A 214 7.23 18.22 -7.06
N HIS A 215 6.65 19.33 -6.59
CA HIS A 215 6.24 20.49 -7.38
C HIS A 215 7.37 21.50 -7.65
N TYR A 216 8.61 21.14 -7.31
CA TYR A 216 9.80 21.91 -7.63
C TYR A 216 11.00 20.97 -7.87
N PRO A 217 10.93 20.12 -8.92
CA PRO A 217 12.10 19.38 -9.40
C PRO A 217 13.19 20.41 -9.77
N GLY A 218 14.42 20.29 -9.30
CA GLY A 218 15.51 21.15 -9.79
C GLY A 218 15.96 22.29 -8.88
N ARG A 219 15.53 22.37 -7.62
CA ARG A 219 15.92 23.45 -6.66
C ARG A 219 17.43 23.71 -6.54
N THR A 220 18.28 22.77 -6.94
CA THR A 220 19.70 22.78 -6.58
C THR A 220 20.68 23.09 -7.71
N ASN A 221 20.25 23.22 -8.96
CA ASN A 221 21.13 23.68 -10.05
C ASN A 221 20.53 24.92 -10.72
N SER A 222 21.41 25.89 -10.99
CA SER A 222 21.12 27.22 -11.51
C SER A 222 20.30 27.18 -12.80
N ASP A 223 19.20 27.95 -12.81
CA ASP A 223 18.65 28.67 -13.97
C ASP A 223 18.81 28.00 -15.34
N SER A 224 17.98 26.98 -15.68
CA SER A 224 17.37 26.81 -17.04
C SER A 224 16.84 25.41 -17.36
N ASP A 225 17.24 24.35 -16.64
CA ASP A 225 16.90 23.00 -17.10
C ASP A 225 15.50 22.57 -16.61
N ASN A 226 14.47 22.96 -17.38
CA ASN A 226 13.11 22.39 -17.33
C ASN A 226 13.10 20.85 -17.50
N SER A 227 14.23 20.23 -17.86
CA SER A 227 14.40 18.77 -17.96
C SER A 227 14.00 18.00 -16.69
N GLU A 228 14.12 18.57 -15.48
CA GLU A 228 13.68 17.87 -14.27
C GLU A 228 12.14 17.80 -14.12
N ALA A 229 11.38 18.66 -14.81
CA ALA A 229 9.92 18.60 -14.83
C ALA A 229 9.41 17.32 -15.50
N TYR A 230 9.99 16.96 -16.65
CA TYR A 230 9.75 15.66 -17.30
C TYR A 230 9.99 14.51 -16.33
N GLY A 231 11.02 14.61 -15.49
CA GLY A 231 11.38 13.59 -14.50
C GLY A 231 10.30 13.23 -13.47
N THR A 232 9.21 14.01 -13.33
CA THR A 232 8.05 13.62 -12.49
C THR A 232 7.17 12.54 -13.10
N TRP A 233 7.38 12.14 -14.36
CA TRP A 233 6.66 11.03 -15.01
C TRP A 233 6.58 9.78 -14.12
N LEU A 234 7.65 9.48 -13.37
CA LEU A 234 7.74 8.28 -12.54
C LEU A 234 6.76 8.34 -11.37
N PHE A 235 6.51 9.54 -10.84
CA PHE A 235 5.46 9.75 -9.85
C PHE A 235 4.09 9.47 -10.48
N TRP A 236 3.77 10.07 -11.62
CA TRP A 236 2.48 9.89 -12.28
C TRP A 236 2.19 8.40 -12.60
N LEU A 237 3.11 7.70 -13.26
CA LEU A 237 2.95 6.26 -13.50
C LEU A 237 2.92 5.44 -12.19
N GLY A 238 3.68 5.85 -11.19
CA GLY A 238 3.71 5.21 -9.88
C GLY A 238 2.35 5.28 -9.16
N VAL A 239 1.71 6.44 -9.19
CA VAL A 239 0.34 6.62 -8.66
C VAL A 239 -0.65 5.79 -9.45
N GLY A 240 -0.60 5.83 -10.78
CA GLY A 240 -1.48 5.03 -11.64
C GLY A 240 -1.42 3.53 -11.33
N ARG A 241 -0.20 2.98 -11.14
CA ARG A 241 -0.02 1.59 -10.70
C ARG A 241 -0.59 1.33 -9.31
N GLN A 242 -0.34 2.23 -8.36
CA GLN A 242 -0.84 2.10 -6.99
C GLN A 242 -2.36 2.01 -6.92
N ILE A 243 -3.06 2.75 -7.78
CA ILE A 243 -4.52 2.81 -7.80
C ILE A 243 -5.15 1.92 -8.88
N GLU A 244 -4.33 1.08 -9.54
CA GLU A 244 -4.75 0.18 -10.62
C GLU A 244 -5.49 0.90 -11.76
N SER A 245 -5.05 2.11 -12.08
CA SER A 245 -5.61 2.89 -13.18
C SER A 245 -5.33 2.22 -14.52
N PRO A 246 -6.31 2.16 -15.46
CA PRO A 246 -6.07 1.68 -16.82
C PRO A 246 -4.86 2.36 -17.48
N ALA A 247 -3.99 1.54 -18.06
CA ALA A 247 -2.67 1.93 -18.60
C ALA A 247 -1.77 2.73 -17.64
N GLY A 248 -2.10 2.77 -16.35
CA GLY A 248 -1.43 3.61 -15.35
C GLY A 248 -1.62 5.12 -15.55
N ILE A 249 -2.45 5.58 -16.49
CA ILE A 249 -2.60 7.02 -16.80
C ILE A 249 -4.05 7.50 -16.93
N ALA A 250 -5.06 6.63 -17.02
CA ALA A 250 -6.45 7.07 -17.18
C ALA A 250 -6.95 7.99 -16.06
N TYR A 251 -6.43 7.83 -14.84
CA TYR A 251 -6.78 8.69 -13.70
C TYR A 251 -6.35 10.16 -13.89
N LEU A 252 -5.41 10.44 -14.80
CA LEU A 252 -4.98 11.80 -15.11
C LEU A 252 -6.14 12.64 -15.66
N HIS A 253 -7.14 12.02 -16.31
CA HIS A 253 -8.39 12.70 -16.68
C HIS A 253 -8.99 13.44 -15.48
N ASN A 254 -9.15 12.75 -14.34
CA ASN A 254 -9.70 13.34 -13.12
C ASN A 254 -8.78 14.43 -12.55
N VAL A 255 -7.46 14.31 -12.71
CA VAL A 255 -6.53 15.37 -12.29
C VAL A 255 -6.72 16.63 -13.13
N LEU A 256 -6.85 16.50 -14.45
CA LEU A 256 -7.07 17.60 -15.38
C LEU A 256 -8.46 18.25 -15.23
N GLU A 257 -9.44 17.57 -14.62
CA GLU A 257 -10.74 18.20 -14.29
C GLU A 257 -10.64 19.20 -13.12
N HIS A 258 -9.57 19.15 -12.33
CA HIS A 258 -9.37 20.03 -11.18
C HIS A 258 -8.64 21.33 -11.54
N LYS A 259 -8.74 22.33 -10.67
CA LYS A 259 -8.02 23.60 -10.88
C LYS A 259 -6.55 23.46 -10.54
N LEU A 260 -5.68 23.45 -11.56
CA LEU A 260 -4.23 23.28 -11.40
C LEU A 260 -3.43 24.59 -11.29
N THR A 261 -4.08 25.76 -11.34
CA THR A 261 -3.37 27.05 -11.34
C THR A 261 -3.07 27.63 -9.94
N THR A 262 -3.48 26.98 -8.85
CA THR A 262 -3.24 27.47 -7.48
C THR A 262 -2.15 26.66 -6.78
N GLY A 263 -1.28 27.35 -6.02
CA GLY A 263 -0.23 26.71 -5.21
C GLY A 263 0.68 25.80 -6.05
N ARG A 264 1.06 26.23 -7.25
CA ARG A 264 1.84 25.42 -8.22
C ARG A 264 1.16 24.10 -8.59
N GLY A 265 -0.16 24.07 -8.59
CA GLY A 265 -0.99 22.91 -8.92
C GLY A 265 -1.15 21.88 -7.80
N LEU A 266 -0.42 22.01 -6.69
CA LEU A 266 -0.51 21.08 -5.56
C LEU A 266 -1.94 20.93 -5.02
N GLU A 267 -2.69 22.02 -4.96
CA GLU A 267 -4.06 21.99 -4.42
C GLU A 267 -4.99 21.17 -5.32
N GLY A 268 -4.94 21.39 -6.63
CA GLY A 268 -5.74 20.64 -7.59
C GLY A 268 -5.37 19.16 -7.63
N VAL A 269 -4.07 18.85 -7.59
CA VAL A 269 -3.60 17.46 -7.56
C VAL A 269 -4.00 16.75 -6.26
N ASP A 270 -3.86 17.40 -5.10
CA ASP A 270 -4.26 16.83 -3.81
C ASP A 270 -5.79 16.57 -3.76
N GLN A 271 -6.59 17.46 -4.35
CA GLN A 271 -8.04 17.30 -4.48
C GLN A 271 -8.40 16.16 -5.43
N ALA A 272 -7.77 16.09 -6.61
CA ALA A 272 -8.00 15.02 -7.56
C ALA A 272 -7.66 13.65 -6.97
N LEU A 273 -6.63 13.59 -6.13
CA LEU A 273 -6.21 12.36 -5.45
C LEU A 273 -6.99 12.07 -4.16
N ALA A 274 -7.96 12.90 -3.77
CA ALA A 274 -8.73 12.74 -2.53
C ALA A 274 -9.44 11.37 -2.38
N PRO A 275 -9.96 10.71 -3.45
CA PRO A 275 -10.49 9.34 -3.35
C PRO A 275 -9.47 8.35 -2.78
N TRP A 276 -8.18 8.61 -2.97
CA TRP A 276 -7.05 7.83 -2.44
C TRP A 276 -6.34 8.56 -1.29
N LYS A 277 -7.07 9.39 -0.54
CA LYS A 277 -6.61 10.19 0.60
C LYS A 277 -5.53 11.25 0.28
N GLY A 278 -5.49 11.71 -0.97
CA GLY A 278 -4.65 12.82 -1.41
C GLY A 278 -3.16 12.49 -1.43
N LEU A 279 -2.33 13.52 -1.64
CA LEU A 279 -0.87 13.38 -1.64
C LEU A 279 -0.33 12.90 -0.28
N HIS A 280 -1.08 13.14 0.80
CA HIS A 280 -0.75 12.68 2.15
C HIS A 280 -0.54 11.16 2.24
N ASP A 281 -1.32 10.39 1.49
CA ASP A 281 -1.23 8.92 1.49
C ASP A 281 -0.55 8.39 0.22
N VAL A 282 -0.79 9.03 -0.92
CA VAL A 282 -0.26 8.59 -2.22
C VAL A 282 1.25 8.77 -2.30
N LEU A 283 1.81 9.91 -1.86
CA LEU A 283 3.25 10.15 -2.03
C LEU A 283 4.12 9.20 -1.19
N PRO A 284 3.85 8.97 0.11
CA PRO A 284 4.63 8.00 0.88
C PRO A 284 4.45 6.57 0.34
N GLN A 285 3.25 6.21 -0.14
CA GLN A 285 3.06 4.90 -0.77
C GLN A 285 3.88 4.75 -2.05
N PHE A 286 3.92 5.78 -2.89
CA PHE A 286 4.77 5.77 -4.07
C PHE A 286 6.26 5.57 -3.70
N PHE A 287 6.75 6.21 -2.64
CA PHE A 287 8.14 6.03 -2.20
C PHE A 287 8.49 4.60 -1.78
N THR A 288 7.52 3.76 -1.39
CA THR A 288 7.81 2.34 -1.11
C THR A 288 8.20 1.56 -2.36
N THR A 289 7.84 2.05 -3.55
CA THR A 289 8.13 1.39 -4.83
C THR A 289 9.50 1.76 -5.40
N LEU A 290 10.15 2.78 -4.83
CA LEU A 290 11.41 3.31 -5.36
C LEU A 290 12.63 2.57 -4.82
N ASP A 291 13.65 2.42 -5.67
CA ASP A 291 15.00 2.14 -5.19
C ASP A 291 15.65 3.42 -4.61
N HIS A 292 15.79 3.43 -3.29
CA HIS A 292 16.41 4.51 -2.53
C HIS A 292 17.80 4.96 -3.03
N VAL A 293 18.65 4.07 -3.60
CA VAL A 293 20.00 4.47 -4.07
C VAL A 293 19.90 5.27 -5.36
N ARG A 294 19.00 4.86 -6.26
CA ARG A 294 18.86 5.45 -7.59
C ARG A 294 18.11 6.77 -7.56
N HIS A 295 17.09 6.88 -6.71
CA HIS A 295 16.09 7.95 -6.79
C HIS A 295 16.27 9.08 -5.77
N PHE A 296 17.29 9.03 -4.92
CA PHE A 296 17.62 10.10 -3.97
C PHE A 296 19.05 10.57 -4.17
N ARG A 297 19.28 11.90 -4.19
CA ARG A 297 20.63 12.46 -4.39
C ARG A 297 21.49 12.27 -3.16
N LYS A 298 20.91 12.47 -1.97
CA LYS A 298 21.61 12.46 -0.68
C LYS A 298 21.11 11.34 0.23
N VAL A 299 21.62 10.12 0.04
CA VAL A 299 21.42 9.01 0.99
C VAL A 299 22.39 9.17 2.18
N VAL A 300 21.85 9.42 3.37
CA VAL A 300 22.68 9.60 4.58
C VAL A 300 22.96 8.25 5.22
N ARG A 301 24.22 7.95 5.49
CA ARG A 301 24.61 6.69 6.14
C ARG A 301 24.78 6.85 7.64
N HIS A 302 24.13 6.00 8.40
CA HIS A 302 24.24 5.91 9.85
C HIS A 302 24.54 4.48 10.30
N GLN A 303 25.09 4.36 11.51
CA GLN A 303 25.30 3.07 12.15
C GLN A 303 24.79 3.09 13.59
N ALA A 304 23.90 2.18 13.96
CA ALA A 304 23.50 1.91 15.34
C ALA A 304 24.20 0.63 15.83
N VAL A 305 24.74 0.68 17.05
CA VAL A 305 25.54 -0.40 17.62
C VAL A 305 25.04 -0.72 19.02
N LEU A 306 24.73 -1.98 19.29
CA LEU A 306 24.56 -2.47 20.66
C LEU A 306 25.94 -2.81 21.24
N PRO A 307 26.47 -2.04 22.22
CA PRO A 307 27.79 -2.28 22.76
C PRO A 307 27.84 -3.59 23.56
N LYS A 308 29.00 -4.26 23.52
CA LYS A 308 29.22 -5.49 24.29
C LYS A 308 28.93 -5.26 25.78
N GLY A 309 28.09 -6.10 26.37
CA GLY A 309 27.72 -6.05 27.78
C GLY A 309 26.58 -5.07 28.13
N GLN A 310 26.02 -4.35 27.17
CA GLN A 310 24.79 -3.57 27.36
C GLN A 310 23.57 -4.35 26.90
N ARG A 311 22.47 -4.25 27.66
CA ARG A 311 21.17 -4.86 27.28
C ARG A 311 20.36 -4.00 26.33
N GLU A 312 20.64 -2.70 26.27
CA GLU A 312 19.94 -1.76 25.41
C GLU A 312 20.88 -0.63 25.02
N SER A 313 20.70 -0.09 23.81
CA SER A 313 21.35 1.13 23.35
C SER A 313 20.42 1.93 22.44
N THR A 314 20.46 3.26 22.52
CA THR A 314 19.67 4.13 21.64
C THR A 314 20.57 5.09 20.89
N LYS A 315 20.41 5.13 19.56
CA LYS A 315 21.03 6.13 18.68
C LYS A 315 19.99 7.15 18.24
N LYS A 316 20.36 8.42 18.29
CA LYS A 316 19.57 9.53 17.74
C LYS A 316 20.09 9.92 16.36
N ILE A 317 19.20 10.01 15.38
CA ILE A 317 19.50 10.45 14.03
C ILE A 317 18.68 11.71 13.77
N ARG A 318 19.35 12.84 13.53
CA ARG A 318 18.70 14.12 13.25
C ARG A 318 18.81 14.44 11.77
N GLY A 319 17.75 14.99 11.22
CA GLY A 319 17.72 15.46 9.84
C GLY A 319 16.63 16.48 9.61
N ASN A 320 16.56 16.95 8.37
CA ASN A 320 15.45 17.73 7.84
C ASN A 320 15.00 17.07 6.54
N VAL A 321 13.72 17.26 6.21
CA VAL A 321 13.13 16.82 4.94
C VAL A 321 12.33 17.98 4.36
N ASP A 322 12.49 18.23 3.07
CA ASP A 322 11.83 19.33 2.38
C ASP A 322 10.34 19.04 2.22
N MET A 323 9.55 20.05 1.85
CA MET A 323 8.12 19.85 1.65
C MET A 323 7.84 18.92 0.46
N ILE A 324 6.91 17.97 0.63
CA ILE A 324 6.45 17.06 -0.43
C ILE A 324 7.64 16.33 -1.08
N ALA A 325 8.52 15.82 -0.21
CA ALA A 325 9.78 15.17 -0.55
C ALA A 325 10.09 14.05 0.45
N GLY A 326 11.13 13.27 0.16
CA GLY A 326 11.64 12.21 1.03
C GLY A 326 13.11 12.40 1.40
N ARG A 327 13.51 11.94 2.58
CA ARG A 327 14.90 11.87 3.00
C ARG A 327 15.32 10.41 3.16
N ALA A 328 16.21 9.94 2.30
CA ALA A 328 16.75 8.58 2.35
C ALA A 328 17.91 8.44 3.35
N ILE A 329 17.90 7.36 4.12
CA ILE A 329 18.88 7.00 5.14
C ILE A 329 19.21 5.50 5.00
N ASP A 330 20.51 5.18 4.93
CA ASP A 330 20.99 3.81 5.13
C ASP A 330 21.39 3.63 6.59
N LEU A 331 20.71 2.73 7.30
CA LEU A 331 21.01 2.44 8.69
C LEU A 331 21.64 1.06 8.83
N LYS A 332 22.96 1.04 9.04
CA LYS A 332 23.68 -0.18 9.38
C LYS A 332 23.48 -0.51 10.86
N LEU A 333 22.97 -1.69 11.14
CA LEU A 333 22.80 -2.23 12.48
C LEU A 333 23.96 -3.16 12.80
N LYS A 334 24.47 -3.08 14.02
CA LYS A 334 25.53 -3.96 14.51
C LYS A 334 25.24 -4.37 15.95
N GLU A 335 25.25 -5.66 16.20
CA GLU A 335 25.22 -6.21 17.54
C GLU A 335 26.60 -6.76 17.93
N ASN A 336 26.89 -6.76 19.23
CA ASN A 336 28.07 -7.42 19.79
C ASN A 336 27.63 -8.34 20.95
N THR A 337 26.55 -9.08 20.71
CA THR A 337 25.95 -10.02 21.64
C THR A 337 25.60 -11.30 20.90
N SER A 338 25.62 -12.43 21.60
CA SER A 338 25.22 -13.73 21.05
C SER A 338 23.72 -14.00 21.22
N LYS A 339 22.95 -12.97 21.61
CA LYS A 339 21.51 -13.04 21.78
C LYS A 339 20.83 -12.30 20.64
N PRO A 340 19.59 -12.68 20.29
CA PRO A 340 18.74 -11.87 19.43
C PRO A 340 18.64 -10.43 19.94
N VAL A 341 18.58 -9.48 19.01
CA VAL A 341 18.39 -8.06 19.33
C VAL A 341 17.15 -7.54 18.61
N GLU A 342 16.23 -6.97 19.38
CA GLU A 342 15.11 -6.21 18.85
C GLU A 342 15.59 -4.82 18.43
N VAL A 343 15.17 -4.39 17.24
CA VAL A 343 15.34 -3.02 16.76
C VAL A 343 14.00 -2.31 16.75
N GLU A 344 13.91 -1.17 17.44
CA GLU A 344 12.80 -0.21 17.33
C GLU A 344 13.31 1.07 16.66
N ILE A 345 12.62 1.55 15.63
CA ILE A 345 12.88 2.86 14.99
C ILE A 345 11.61 3.68 15.09
N ARG A 346 11.70 4.86 15.68
CA ARG A 346 10.56 5.78 15.83
C ARG A 346 10.97 7.23 15.73
N PHE A 347 10.03 8.13 15.48
CA PHE A 347 10.26 9.55 15.75
C PHE A 347 10.27 9.83 17.25
N LYS A 348 11.18 10.69 17.71
CA LYS A 348 11.14 11.22 19.06
C LYS A 348 9.86 12.04 19.30
N GLU A 349 9.48 12.84 18.33
CA GLU A 349 8.25 13.63 18.32
C GLU A 349 7.48 13.28 17.04
N ASP A 350 6.40 12.51 17.19
CA ASP A 350 5.55 12.16 16.06
C ASP A 350 4.83 13.39 15.51
N SER A 351 4.70 13.44 14.20
CA SER A 351 4.05 14.53 13.47
C SER A 351 3.07 13.94 12.45
N PRO A 352 1.85 14.50 12.31
CA PRO A 352 0.91 14.04 11.29
C PRO A 352 1.46 14.19 9.86
N ASP A 353 2.41 15.12 9.66
CA ASP A 353 3.01 15.43 8.37
C ASP A 353 4.24 14.56 8.04
N LEU A 354 4.76 13.80 9.02
CA LEU A 354 5.92 12.92 8.82
C LEU A 354 5.46 11.48 8.67
N HIS A 355 6.13 10.77 7.76
CA HIS A 355 5.86 9.38 7.45
C HIS A 355 7.17 8.60 7.48
N LEU A 356 7.21 7.53 8.27
CA LEU A 356 8.35 6.63 8.39
C LEU A 356 8.14 5.42 7.47
N LEU A 357 9.10 5.22 6.58
CA LEU A 357 9.18 4.05 5.71
C LEU A 357 10.47 3.29 6.04
N VAL A 358 10.38 1.97 6.16
CA VAL A 358 11.54 1.08 6.38
C VAL A 358 11.41 -0.11 5.45
N ASP A 359 12.44 -0.37 4.65
CA ASP A 359 12.50 -1.47 3.66
C ASP A 359 11.21 -1.61 2.85
N GLN A 360 10.80 -0.53 2.20
CA GLN A 360 9.59 -0.48 1.34
C GLN A 360 8.26 -0.70 2.09
N ASN A 361 8.25 -0.62 3.42
CA ASN A 361 7.01 -0.69 4.20
C ASN A 361 6.74 0.65 4.87
N ARG A 362 5.47 1.04 4.93
CA ARG A 362 5.00 2.23 5.64
C ARG A 362 4.61 1.88 7.07
N PHE A 363 4.98 2.75 8.00
CA PHE A 363 4.64 2.62 9.42
C PHE A 363 3.74 3.76 9.90
N ASP A 364 3.30 4.64 9.00
CA ASP A 364 2.41 5.77 9.29
C ASP A 364 0.92 5.45 9.08
N THR A 365 0.63 4.36 8.36
CA THR A 365 -0.72 3.90 7.97
C THR A 365 -1.29 2.84 8.87
N ASP A 366 -0.49 2.28 9.77
CA ASP A 366 -0.91 1.23 10.68
C ASP A 366 -1.97 1.84 11.62
N ARG A 367 -3.27 1.63 11.30
CA ARG A 367 -4.44 2.24 11.98
C ARG A 367 -4.65 1.75 13.43
N THR A 368 -3.67 1.02 13.92
CA THR A 368 -3.77 -0.14 14.78
C THR A 368 -2.69 -0.08 15.85
N GLY A 369 -1.57 0.58 15.53
CA GLY A 369 -0.43 0.86 16.39
C GLY A 369 -0.09 2.36 16.45
N PRO A 370 0.93 2.73 17.25
CA PRO A 370 1.51 4.07 17.17
C PRO A 370 2.09 4.31 15.76
N ARG A 371 1.65 5.39 15.11
CA ARG A 371 2.21 5.80 13.82
C ARG A 371 3.72 5.97 13.92
N ASN A 372 4.38 5.70 12.81
CA ASN A 372 5.80 5.93 12.62
C ASN A 372 6.70 5.17 13.60
N ILE A 373 6.35 3.91 13.90
CA ILE A 373 7.19 3.00 14.67
C ILE A 373 7.42 1.71 13.88
N TYR A 374 8.68 1.42 13.57
CA TYR A 374 9.14 0.15 13.04
C TYR A 374 9.69 -0.72 14.17
N ARG A 375 9.38 -2.02 14.15
CA ARG A 375 10.00 -3.05 15.01
C ARG A 375 10.47 -4.22 14.17
N GLY A 376 11.69 -4.68 14.41
CA GLY A 376 12.30 -5.83 13.75
C GLY A 376 13.24 -6.59 14.67
N LEU A 377 13.76 -7.71 14.19
CA LEU A 377 14.69 -8.58 14.91
C LEU A 377 15.98 -8.75 14.13
N LEU A 378 17.10 -8.63 14.83
CA LEU A 378 18.44 -8.98 14.39
C LEU A 378 18.81 -10.33 15.01
N LEU A 379 19.22 -11.25 14.16
CA LEU A 379 19.31 -12.67 14.48
C LEU A 379 20.68 -13.27 14.10
N GLU A 380 21.57 -12.47 13.51
CA GLU A 380 22.87 -12.92 13.02
C GLU A 380 23.95 -11.87 13.34
N ASP A 381 25.19 -12.34 13.55
CA ASP A 381 26.39 -11.49 13.65
C ASP A 381 26.68 -10.68 12.36
N GLU A 382 25.90 -10.89 11.29
CA GLU A 382 26.02 -10.14 10.05
C GLU A 382 25.37 -8.76 10.15
N PRO A 383 26.03 -7.70 9.67
CA PRO A 383 25.46 -6.37 9.72
C PRO A 383 24.24 -6.24 8.79
N THR A 384 23.05 -6.15 9.38
CA THR A 384 21.84 -5.76 8.65
C THR A 384 21.88 -4.29 8.28
N THR A 385 21.52 -3.95 7.04
CA THR A 385 21.34 -2.55 6.62
C THR A 385 19.88 -2.33 6.28
N LEU A 386 19.21 -1.45 7.04
CA LEU A 386 17.85 -1.03 6.79
C LEU A 386 17.83 0.21 5.91
N LYS A 387 16.92 0.23 4.94
CA LYS A 387 16.68 1.37 4.05
C LYS A 387 15.52 2.18 4.59
N ILE A 388 15.79 3.40 5.03
CA ILE A 388 14.79 4.25 5.68
C ILE A 388 14.49 5.45 4.77
N ILE A 389 13.21 5.76 4.59
CA ILE A 389 12.77 7.02 4.00
C ILE A 389 11.91 7.75 5.02
N VAL A 390 12.23 9.01 5.29
CA VAL A 390 11.36 9.94 6.02
C VAL A 390 10.69 10.84 4.99
N ALA A 391 9.38 10.69 4.80
CA ALA A 391 8.61 11.56 3.91
C ALA A 391 7.94 12.70 4.69
N ASN A 392 7.79 13.86 4.05
CA ASN A 392 7.12 15.02 4.62
C ASN A 392 6.02 15.52 3.69
N VAL A 393 4.78 15.26 4.07
CA VAL A 393 3.59 15.74 3.39
C VAL A 393 2.50 15.92 4.43
N ALA A 394 1.90 17.10 4.50
CA ALA A 394 0.79 17.35 5.42
C ALA A 394 -0.53 16.80 4.86
N LYS A 395 -1.54 16.61 5.72
CA LYS A 395 -2.89 16.18 5.31
C LYS A 395 -3.52 17.04 4.20
N LYS A 396 -3.13 18.31 4.13
CA LYS A 396 -3.37 19.19 2.99
C LYS A 396 -2.03 19.52 2.39
N ALA A 397 -1.77 19.13 1.15
CA ALA A 397 -0.43 19.24 0.56
C ALA A 397 0.13 20.68 0.61
N THR A 398 -0.72 21.68 0.36
CA THR A 398 -0.36 23.12 0.41
C THR A 398 0.00 23.65 1.80
N LYS A 399 -0.22 22.87 2.86
CA LYS A 399 0.15 23.21 4.25
C LYS A 399 1.41 22.50 4.72
N THR A 400 2.04 21.70 3.85
CA THR A 400 3.31 21.04 4.15
C THR A 400 4.38 22.08 4.43
N ARG A 401 5.03 21.99 5.60
CA ARG A 401 6.10 22.90 5.97
C ARG A 401 7.38 22.50 5.26
N ASP A 402 8.08 23.47 4.69
CA ASP A 402 9.40 23.25 4.13
C ASP A 402 10.45 23.01 5.22
N HIS A 403 11.51 22.27 4.89
CA HIS A 403 12.62 21.91 5.78
C HIS A 403 12.18 21.41 7.18
N ARG A 404 11.21 20.49 7.23
CA ARG A 404 10.68 19.94 8.48
C ARG A 404 11.78 19.18 9.23
N PRO A 405 12.16 19.57 10.46
CA PRO A 405 13.12 18.81 11.25
C PRO A 405 12.50 17.51 11.75
N PHE A 406 13.34 16.49 11.87
CA PHE A 406 13.00 15.23 12.53
C PHE A 406 14.16 14.69 13.37
N GLU A 407 13.83 13.91 14.40
CA GLU A 407 14.78 13.09 15.15
C GLU A 407 14.22 11.67 15.21
N LEU A 408 14.95 10.70 14.63
CA LEU A 408 14.67 9.27 14.80
C LEU A 408 15.43 8.75 16.01
N GLU A 409 14.75 7.99 16.86
CA GLU A 409 15.35 7.16 17.90
C GLU A 409 15.41 5.72 17.40
N VAL A 410 16.63 5.19 17.30
CA VAL A 410 16.89 3.80 16.96
C VAL A 410 17.34 3.09 18.22
N THR A 411 16.49 2.25 18.78
CA THR A 411 16.80 1.47 19.98
C THR A 411 17.10 0.03 19.60
N LEU A 412 18.23 -0.48 20.07
CA LEU A 412 18.62 -1.88 19.98
C LEU A 412 18.55 -2.48 21.38
N ARG A 413 17.81 -3.58 21.55
CA ARG A 413 17.59 -4.23 22.85
C ARG A 413 17.85 -5.73 22.75
N GLU A 414 18.68 -6.28 23.64
CA GLU A 414 18.79 -7.73 23.80
C GLU A 414 17.44 -8.30 24.18
N VAL A 415 16.95 -9.27 23.41
CA VAL A 415 15.76 -10.03 23.75
C VAL A 415 16.17 -11.32 24.46
N GLY A 416 15.37 -11.73 25.44
CA GLY A 416 15.54 -13.03 26.08
C GLY A 416 15.33 -14.17 25.09
N TYR A 417 15.85 -15.36 25.38
CA TYR A 417 15.74 -16.55 24.52
C TYR A 417 14.30 -17.06 24.31
N CYS A 418 13.33 -16.48 25.01
CA CYS A 418 11.90 -16.71 24.87
C CYS A 418 11.24 -15.35 24.96
N SER A 419 10.88 -14.75 23.82
CA SER A 419 10.24 -13.44 23.81
C SER A 419 9.20 -13.37 22.72
N MET A 420 8.05 -12.84 23.08
CA MET A 420 6.93 -12.69 22.17
C MET A 420 6.35 -11.31 22.35
N SER A 421 6.05 -10.66 21.23
CA SER A 421 5.32 -9.42 21.21
C SER A 421 4.18 -9.54 20.20
N ALA A 422 2.94 -9.40 20.68
CA ALA A 422 1.78 -9.34 19.82
C ALA A 422 1.14 -7.95 19.91
N SER A 423 0.71 -7.44 18.76
CA SER A 423 -0.11 -6.25 18.65
C SER A 423 -1.45 -6.61 18.02
N PHE A 424 -2.52 -6.16 18.66
CA PHE A 424 -3.89 -6.35 18.20
C PHE A 424 -4.48 -5.02 17.82
N SER A 425 -5.38 -5.07 16.85
CA SER A 425 -6.07 -3.89 16.41
C SER A 425 -7.34 -4.22 15.67
N GLY A 426 -8.33 -3.38 15.80
CA GLY A 426 -9.58 -3.55 15.09
C GLY A 426 -10.41 -2.29 15.18
N ASP A 427 -11.45 -2.26 14.36
CA ASP A 427 -12.41 -1.18 14.38
C ASP A 427 -13.81 -1.75 14.63
N LEU A 428 -14.33 -1.49 15.83
CA LEU A 428 -15.68 -1.88 16.27
C LEU A 428 -16.66 -0.69 16.23
N THR A 429 -16.35 0.41 15.51
CA THR A 429 -17.30 1.52 15.39
C THR A 429 -18.64 1.04 14.77
N GLY A 430 -19.76 1.47 15.38
CA GLY A 430 -21.12 1.06 15.01
C GLY A 430 -21.81 0.07 15.97
N TYR A 431 -21.19 -0.27 17.11
CA TYR A 431 -21.81 -1.12 18.13
C TYR A 431 -22.68 -0.33 19.12
N VAL A 432 -23.98 -0.63 19.17
CA VAL A 432 -24.94 -0.01 20.10
C VAL A 432 -24.71 -0.54 21.52
N PHE A 433 -23.86 0.16 22.28
CA PHE A 433 -24.07 0.68 23.65
C PHE A 433 -22.73 1.28 24.13
N GLY A 434 -22.58 2.61 24.03
CA GLY A 434 -21.44 3.35 24.56
C GLY A 434 -20.51 3.94 23.49
N ASP A 435 -19.93 5.10 23.79
CA ASP A 435 -19.06 5.87 22.90
C ASP A 435 -17.87 5.04 22.38
N VAL A 436 -17.62 5.16 21.07
CA VAL A 436 -16.46 4.72 20.27
C VAL A 436 -15.38 3.91 21.01
N ALA A 437 -15.37 2.58 20.84
CA ALA A 437 -14.26 1.74 21.29
C ALA A 437 -13.30 1.44 20.12
N HIS A 438 -12.14 2.11 20.11
CA HIS A 438 -10.99 1.73 19.30
C HIS A 438 -9.97 1.06 20.23
N PHE A 439 -9.94 -0.28 20.25
CA PHE A 439 -8.98 -0.97 21.10
C PHE A 439 -7.64 -1.18 20.39
N SER A 440 -6.56 -0.83 21.10
CA SER A 440 -5.18 -1.17 20.77
C SER A 440 -4.49 -1.50 22.09
N THR A 441 -4.01 -2.73 22.26
CA THR A 441 -3.23 -3.10 23.44
C THR A 441 -1.80 -2.63 23.25
N LYS A 442 -1.60 -1.34 23.55
CA LYS A 442 -0.30 -0.67 23.54
C LYS A 442 0.49 -1.02 24.79
N GLY A 443 1.70 -1.51 24.56
CA GLY A 443 2.55 -2.12 25.59
C GLY A 443 2.44 -3.61 25.35
N GLY A 444 3.52 -4.23 24.88
CA GLY A 444 3.52 -5.67 24.61
C GLY A 444 2.88 -6.37 25.81
N ALA A 445 1.72 -6.97 25.60
CA ALA A 445 1.30 -8.03 26.49
C ALA A 445 2.44 -9.03 26.36
N THR A 446 3.24 -9.16 27.41
CA THR A 446 4.21 -10.23 27.48
C THR A 446 3.36 -11.45 27.74
N THR A 447 2.85 -12.04 26.66
CA THR A 447 2.02 -13.21 26.76
C THR A 447 2.92 -14.40 27.00
N TYR A 448 2.56 -15.19 28.01
CA TYR A 448 3.19 -16.45 28.29
C TYR A 448 2.66 -17.47 27.28
N GLY A 449 3.30 -17.54 26.12
CA GLY A 449 3.09 -18.62 25.16
C GLY A 449 4.00 -19.79 25.49
N ALA A 450 3.43 -20.96 25.74
CA ALA A 450 4.21 -22.20 25.82
C ALA A 450 4.31 -22.81 24.42
N PHE A 451 5.54 -23.07 23.98
CA PHE A 451 5.78 -23.91 22.82
C PHE A 451 5.82 -25.34 23.32
N ALA A 452 4.73 -26.09 23.15
CA ALA A 452 4.70 -27.49 23.53
C ALA A 452 4.25 -28.33 22.33
N ASN A 453 5.01 -29.39 22.04
CA ASN A 453 4.46 -30.49 21.26
C ASN A 453 3.28 -31.05 22.07
N PRO A 454 2.09 -31.29 21.46
CA PRO A 454 0.95 -31.91 22.13
C PRO A 454 1.30 -33.14 22.97
N GLU A 455 2.32 -33.91 22.55
CA GLU A 455 2.80 -35.10 23.24
C GLU A 455 3.49 -34.80 24.60
N PHE A 456 4.02 -33.60 24.79
CA PHE A 456 4.74 -33.19 26.00
C PHE A 456 3.93 -32.27 26.93
N VAL A 457 2.68 -31.93 26.58
CA VAL A 457 1.82 -31.05 27.40
C VAL A 457 1.60 -31.64 28.80
N GLY A 458 1.44 -32.96 28.90
CA GLY A 458 1.27 -33.65 30.19
C GLY A 458 2.51 -33.55 31.08
N GLU A 459 3.70 -33.81 30.52
CA GLU A 459 4.99 -33.70 31.22
C GLU A 459 5.30 -32.24 31.61
N MET A 460 4.94 -31.28 30.74
CA MET A 460 5.08 -29.85 31.00
C MET A 460 4.22 -29.40 32.19
N MET A 461 2.94 -29.77 32.21
CA MET A 461 2.03 -29.40 33.31
C MET A 461 2.42 -30.04 34.63
N GLU A 462 2.94 -31.28 34.59
CA GLU A 462 3.49 -31.98 35.75
C GLU A 462 4.74 -31.26 36.28
N GLY A 463 5.69 -30.92 35.41
CA GLY A 463 6.89 -30.16 35.79
C GLY A 463 6.58 -28.77 36.36
N MET A 464 5.60 -28.06 35.80
CA MET A 464 5.13 -26.77 36.34
C MET A 464 4.49 -26.93 37.73
N GLY A 465 3.65 -27.96 37.92
CA GLY A 465 3.02 -28.25 39.20
C GLY A 465 4.04 -28.58 40.29
N GLU A 466 5.06 -29.37 39.97
CA GLU A 466 6.15 -29.66 40.91
C GLU A 466 6.98 -28.43 41.23
N PHE A 467 7.33 -27.62 40.23
CA PHE A 467 8.11 -26.39 40.43
C PHE A 467 7.38 -25.38 41.31
N MET A 468 6.10 -25.13 41.04
CA MET A 468 5.30 -24.18 41.82
C MET A 468 5.05 -24.67 43.25
N ALA A 469 4.75 -25.97 43.41
CA ALA A 469 4.54 -26.55 44.74
C ALA A 469 5.82 -26.57 45.59
N ALA A 470 7.00 -26.57 44.96
CA ALA A 470 8.29 -26.47 45.66
C ALA A 470 8.59 -25.05 46.18
N GLN A 471 7.85 -24.02 45.75
CA GLN A 471 8.05 -22.62 46.16
C GLN A 471 7.11 -22.18 47.29
N THR A 472 6.16 -23.03 47.69
CA THR A 472 5.15 -22.71 48.70
C THR A 472 5.30 -23.62 49.92
N ASP A 473 4.52 -23.35 50.98
CA ASP A 473 4.37 -24.32 52.06
C ASP A 473 3.65 -25.59 51.59
N GLU A 474 3.71 -26.65 52.40
CA GLU A 474 3.26 -27.99 52.04
C GLU A 474 1.75 -28.04 51.73
N GLU A 475 0.95 -27.27 52.47
CA GLU A 475 -0.50 -27.18 52.30
C GLU A 475 -0.89 -26.46 50.99
N ASN A 476 -0.25 -25.33 50.68
CA ASN A 476 -0.45 -24.66 49.39
C ASN A 476 0.17 -25.46 48.23
N GLY A 477 1.23 -26.20 48.49
CA GLY A 477 1.89 -27.06 47.52
C GLY A 477 1.00 -28.21 47.06
N GLU A 478 0.24 -28.84 47.97
CA GLU A 478 -0.76 -29.85 47.61
C GLU A 478 -1.91 -29.26 46.79
N ALA A 479 -2.44 -28.10 47.19
CA ALA A 479 -3.49 -27.43 46.43
C ALA A 479 -3.05 -27.04 45.01
N ILE A 480 -1.79 -26.60 44.85
CA ILE A 480 -1.19 -26.31 43.55
C ILE A 480 -1.04 -27.59 42.72
N ARG A 481 -0.56 -28.70 43.30
CA ARG A 481 -0.45 -29.98 42.58
C ARG A 481 -1.81 -30.49 42.13
N GLU A 482 -2.83 -30.37 42.96
CA GLU A 482 -4.20 -30.80 42.63
C GLU A 482 -4.82 -29.94 41.53
N GLY A 483 -4.70 -28.60 41.63
CA GLY A 483 -5.14 -27.68 40.58
C GLY A 483 -4.40 -27.88 39.26
N MET A 484 -3.10 -28.14 39.30
CA MET A 484 -2.30 -28.41 38.10
C MET A 484 -2.60 -29.79 37.49
N ALA A 485 -2.99 -30.78 38.30
CA ALA A 485 -3.44 -32.08 37.80
C ALA A 485 -4.81 -31.99 37.10
N GLU A 486 -5.68 -31.07 37.53
CA GLU A 486 -6.93 -30.75 36.83
C GLU A 486 -6.67 -30.02 35.51
N LEU A 487 -5.87 -28.95 35.54
CA LEU A 487 -5.41 -28.25 34.35
C LEU A 487 -4.71 -29.18 33.35
N ARG A 488 -3.92 -30.15 33.84
CA ARG A 488 -3.31 -31.19 33.03
C ARG A 488 -4.35 -32.04 32.32
N ARG A 489 -5.38 -32.54 33.04
CA ARG A 489 -6.45 -33.35 32.43
C ARG A 489 -7.20 -32.56 31.35
N GLU A 490 -7.50 -31.29 31.60
CA GLU A 490 -8.14 -30.41 30.61
C GLU A 490 -7.25 -30.16 29.40
N SER A 491 -5.96 -29.87 29.65
CA SER A 491 -4.97 -29.61 28.61
C SER A 491 -4.66 -30.85 27.77
N GLU A 492 -4.59 -32.04 28.38
CA GLU A 492 -4.43 -33.32 27.68
C GLU A 492 -5.69 -33.68 26.87
N ALA A 493 -6.89 -33.36 27.37
CA ALA A 493 -8.14 -33.56 26.64
C ALA A 493 -8.25 -32.63 25.42
N GLN A 494 -7.82 -31.37 25.56
CA GLN A 494 -7.72 -30.41 24.45
C GLN A 494 -6.61 -30.82 23.48
N ALA A 495 -5.43 -31.22 23.97
CA ALA A 495 -4.32 -31.70 23.16
C ALA A 495 -4.66 -32.98 22.39
N GLY A 496 -5.50 -33.87 22.95
CA GLY A 496 -5.99 -35.07 22.28
C GLY A 496 -6.88 -34.79 21.05
N GLN A 497 -7.39 -33.56 20.90
CA GLN A 497 -8.11 -33.10 19.71
C GLN A 497 -7.16 -32.55 18.63
N ILE A 498 -5.87 -32.39 18.94
CA ILE A 498 -4.86 -31.86 18.04
C ILE A 498 -4.20 -33.03 17.28
N PRO A 499 -4.02 -32.94 15.95
CA PRO A 499 -3.24 -33.93 15.20
C PRO A 499 -1.82 -34.04 15.79
N ARG A 500 -1.39 -35.27 16.12
CA ARG A 500 -0.07 -35.56 16.77
C ARG A 500 1.16 -35.14 15.95
N GLU A 501 0.96 -34.70 14.72
CA GLU A 501 2.01 -34.34 13.75
C GLU A 501 2.24 -32.81 13.66
N ALA A 502 1.65 -32.03 14.56
CA ALA A 502 1.70 -30.57 14.56
C ALA A 502 2.77 -30.01 15.52
N LEU A 503 3.66 -29.16 15.01
CA LEU A 503 4.42 -28.23 15.85
C LEU A 503 3.46 -27.08 16.22
N GLY A 504 2.93 -27.12 17.45
CA GLY A 504 1.97 -26.16 17.96
C GLY A 504 2.66 -24.91 18.51
N LEU A 505 2.57 -23.80 17.79
CA LEU A 505 2.76 -22.46 18.36
C LEU A 505 1.44 -22.10 19.07
N SER A 506 1.33 -22.39 20.36
CA SER A 506 0.18 -21.98 21.15
C SER A 506 0.45 -20.62 21.78
N LEU A 507 -0.22 -19.57 21.31
CA LEU A 507 -0.18 -18.25 21.96
C LEU A 507 -1.12 -18.31 23.17
N GLY A 508 -0.62 -18.87 24.28
CA GLY A 508 -1.34 -19.01 25.54
C GLY A 508 -1.82 -17.68 26.11
N ASP A 509 -3.10 -17.65 26.47
CA ASP A 509 -3.80 -16.70 27.33
C ASP A 509 -3.37 -15.23 27.18
N LEU A 510 -3.91 -14.56 26.15
CA LEU A 510 -3.84 -13.10 26.04
C LEU A 510 -4.65 -12.44 27.15
N LYS A 511 -4.03 -12.33 28.34
CA LYS A 511 -4.49 -11.41 29.37
C LYS A 511 -4.18 -9.99 28.90
N LEU A 512 -5.20 -9.31 28.39
CA LEU A 512 -5.13 -7.88 28.12
C LEU A 512 -5.07 -7.16 29.48
N GLU A 513 -3.86 -6.97 30.01
CA GLU A 513 -3.67 -6.14 31.20
C GLU A 513 -3.75 -4.66 30.77
N GLY A 514 -4.94 -4.10 30.93
CA GLY A 514 -5.17 -2.66 30.90
C GLY A 514 -5.88 -2.27 32.18
N GLU A 515 -5.29 -1.37 32.98
CA GLU A 515 -5.92 -0.88 34.20
C GLU A 515 -7.21 -0.09 33.92
N GLU A 516 -7.42 0.40 32.69
CA GLU A 516 -8.64 1.07 32.21
C GLU A 516 -8.65 1.22 30.67
N GLY A 517 -9.83 1.26 30.04
CA GLY A 517 -10.02 1.59 28.60
C GLY A 517 -10.56 0.46 27.71
N ASP A 518 -10.55 0.68 26.38
CA ASP A 518 -11.16 -0.20 25.35
C ASP A 518 -10.61 -1.63 25.34
N ALA A 519 -9.34 -1.81 25.74
CA ALA A 519 -8.71 -3.12 25.90
C ALA A 519 -9.33 -3.95 27.04
N ALA A 520 -9.70 -3.29 28.15
CA ALA A 520 -10.39 -3.94 29.27
C ALA A 520 -11.85 -4.28 28.90
N GLY A 521 -12.50 -3.44 28.09
CA GLY A 521 -13.82 -3.73 27.52
C GLY A 521 -13.80 -4.95 26.60
N LEU A 522 -12.80 -5.07 25.72
CA LEU A 522 -12.63 -6.24 24.87
C LEU A 522 -12.29 -7.51 25.68
N ALA A 523 -11.40 -7.41 26.67
CA ALA A 523 -11.08 -8.51 27.57
C ALA A 523 -12.31 -9.01 28.34
N PHE A 524 -13.14 -8.06 28.79
CA PHE A 524 -14.41 -8.35 29.46
C PHE A 524 -15.43 -9.01 28.52
N LEU A 525 -15.54 -8.54 27.28
CA LEU A 525 -16.50 -9.06 26.29
C LEU A 525 -16.10 -10.43 25.71
N THR A 526 -14.80 -10.66 25.53
CA THR A 526 -14.29 -11.87 24.85
C THR A 526 -13.79 -12.94 25.82
N GLY A 527 -13.52 -12.59 27.08
CA GLY A 527 -12.89 -13.50 28.05
C GLY A 527 -11.42 -13.80 27.74
N GLY A 528 -10.80 -13.08 26.79
CA GLY A 528 -9.52 -13.42 26.19
C GLY A 528 -9.67 -14.35 24.98
N PHE A 529 -8.63 -14.50 24.17
CA PHE A 529 -8.55 -15.54 23.15
C PHE A 529 -7.12 -16.07 23.06
N THR A 530 -6.99 -17.34 22.69
CA THR A 530 -5.74 -18.04 22.42
C THR A 530 -5.65 -18.20 20.92
N LEU A 531 -4.59 -17.69 20.30
CA LEU A 531 -4.34 -17.92 18.88
C LEU A 531 -3.28 -19.01 18.76
N GLN A 532 -3.68 -20.18 18.30
CA GLN A 532 -2.81 -21.33 18.18
C GLN A 532 -2.52 -21.60 16.71
N LEU A 533 -1.25 -21.53 16.32
CA LEU A 533 -0.77 -22.03 15.04
C LEU A 533 -0.34 -23.49 15.20
N SER A 534 -0.79 -24.35 14.31
CA SER A 534 -0.31 -25.72 14.18
C SER A 534 0.39 -25.84 12.84
N VAL A 535 1.72 -25.81 12.84
CA VAL A 535 2.50 -26.07 11.62
C VAL A 535 2.65 -27.58 11.47
N LEU A 536 2.00 -28.15 10.44
CA LEU A 536 2.06 -29.57 10.12
C LEU A 536 3.23 -29.85 9.17
N GLY A 537 4.09 -30.79 9.56
CA GLY A 537 5.05 -31.46 8.66
C GLY A 537 6.33 -30.67 8.33
N ALA A 538 7.47 -31.31 8.59
CA ALA A 538 8.85 -30.89 8.28
C ALA A 538 9.31 -29.53 8.88
N PRO A 539 10.59 -29.37 9.24
CA PRO A 539 11.11 -28.08 9.69
C PRO A 539 10.88 -27.00 8.63
N LEU A 540 10.21 -25.91 9.00
CA LEU A 540 10.03 -24.77 8.10
C LEU A 540 11.40 -24.16 7.78
N PRO A 541 11.82 -24.08 6.52
CA PRO A 541 13.12 -23.49 6.17
C PRO A 541 13.13 -21.98 6.45
N LYS A 542 14.32 -21.42 6.70
CA LYS A 542 14.53 -19.96 6.72
C LYS A 542 14.00 -19.35 5.42
N GLY A 543 13.24 -18.26 5.52
CA GLY A 543 12.63 -17.60 4.36
C GLY A 543 11.32 -18.24 3.91
N PHE A 544 10.74 -19.17 4.69
CA PHE A 544 9.38 -19.62 4.46
C PHE A 544 8.41 -18.44 4.60
N THR A 545 7.69 -18.19 3.52
CA THR A 545 6.51 -17.31 3.46
C THR A 545 5.38 -18.13 2.88
N GLY A 546 4.30 -18.29 3.64
CA GLY A 546 3.15 -19.06 3.19
C GLY A 546 1.86 -18.53 3.78
N SER A 547 0.80 -18.55 2.96
CA SER A 547 -0.57 -18.39 3.45
C SER A 547 -0.92 -19.61 4.29
N LEU A 548 -1.34 -19.40 5.52
CA LEU A 548 -1.79 -20.50 6.37
C LEU A 548 -3.19 -20.92 5.95
N LYS A 549 -3.40 -22.24 5.78
CA LYS A 549 -4.77 -22.74 5.58
C LYS A 549 -5.56 -22.48 6.87
N PRO A 550 -6.85 -22.08 6.79
CA PRO A 550 -7.67 -21.85 7.98
C PRO A 550 -7.69 -23.03 8.98
N ALA A 551 -7.51 -24.27 8.49
CA ALA A 551 -7.42 -25.47 9.33
C ALA A 551 -6.12 -25.61 10.14
N MET A 552 -5.11 -24.76 9.91
CA MET A 552 -3.82 -24.77 10.59
C MET A 552 -3.72 -23.70 11.70
N VAL A 553 -4.75 -22.88 11.88
CA VAL A 553 -4.77 -21.83 12.91
C VAL A 553 -6.10 -21.87 13.65
N HIS A 554 -6.02 -22.19 14.95
CA HIS A 554 -7.17 -22.26 15.85
C HIS A 554 -7.23 -20.98 16.70
N VAL A 555 -8.40 -20.32 16.72
CA VAL A 555 -8.69 -19.25 17.69
C VAL A 555 -9.61 -19.85 18.75
N MET A 556 -9.10 -20.04 19.95
CA MET A 556 -9.88 -20.56 21.08
C MET A 556 -10.27 -19.40 21.99
N PRO A 557 -11.56 -19.19 22.29
CA PRO A 557 -11.96 -18.18 23.27
C PRO A 557 -11.53 -18.60 24.68
N GLY A 558 -11.21 -17.64 25.55
CA GLY A 558 -10.72 -17.92 26.91
C GLY A 558 -11.76 -18.57 27.82
N PRO A 559 -11.35 -19.16 28.97
CA PRO A 559 -12.21 -19.96 29.84
C PRO A 559 -13.42 -19.22 30.44
N ARG A 560 -13.45 -17.88 30.42
CA ARG A 560 -14.63 -17.10 30.82
C ARG A 560 -15.68 -16.92 29.71
N ALA A 561 -15.37 -17.31 28.47
CA ALA A 561 -16.29 -17.23 27.35
C ALA A 561 -17.38 -18.31 27.40
N GLU A 562 -17.19 -19.42 28.12
CA GLU A 562 -18.18 -20.51 28.18
C GLU A 562 -19.58 -20.05 28.63
N ALA A 563 -19.67 -18.98 29.41
CA ALA A 563 -20.96 -18.39 29.83
C ALA A 563 -21.63 -17.50 28.76
N ASN A 564 -20.92 -17.08 27.71
CA ASN A 564 -21.35 -16.14 26.67
C ASN A 564 -21.14 -16.65 25.22
N LEU A 565 -20.74 -17.92 25.03
CA LEU A 565 -20.35 -18.54 23.76
C LEU A 565 -21.39 -18.40 22.63
N ASP A 566 -22.67 -18.23 22.95
CA ASP A 566 -23.73 -18.06 21.95
C ASP A 566 -23.67 -16.71 21.20
N LYS A 567 -22.80 -15.77 21.60
CA LYS A 567 -22.87 -14.36 21.14
C LYS A 567 -21.63 -13.78 20.46
N VAL A 568 -20.46 -14.39 20.61
CA VAL A 568 -19.22 -13.86 20.01
C VAL A 568 -18.37 -15.01 19.51
N ALA A 569 -18.40 -15.25 18.19
CA ALA A 569 -17.45 -16.13 17.53
C ALA A 569 -16.50 -15.27 16.69
N PHE A 570 -15.24 -15.66 16.53
CA PHE A 570 -14.34 -15.05 15.56
C PHE A 570 -14.10 -16.04 14.44
N THR A 571 -14.26 -15.60 13.20
CA THR A 571 -13.96 -16.39 12.00
C THR A 571 -12.93 -15.67 11.15
N TRP A 572 -12.33 -16.36 10.21
CA TRP A 572 -11.41 -15.72 9.27
C TRP A 572 -12.20 -14.93 8.23
N ALA A 573 -11.69 -13.75 7.88
CA ALA A 573 -12.31 -12.95 6.83
C ALA A 573 -12.34 -13.71 5.49
N GLN A 574 -13.53 -13.82 4.87
CA GLN A 574 -13.65 -14.50 3.58
C GLN A 574 -13.18 -13.58 2.44
N GLY A 575 -12.24 -14.03 1.61
CA GLY A 575 -12.05 -13.49 0.26
C GLY A 575 -10.63 -13.15 -0.19
N GLU A 576 -9.63 -13.09 0.71
CA GLU A 576 -8.25 -12.75 0.33
C GLU A 576 -7.33 -13.98 0.40
N PRO A 577 -6.45 -14.23 -0.58
CA PRO A 577 -5.39 -15.24 -0.49
C PRO A 577 -4.37 -14.88 0.63
N GLY A 578 -4.67 -15.14 1.91
CA GLY A 578 -3.75 -14.75 2.99
C GLY A 578 -4.38 -14.27 4.30
N ALA A 579 -5.54 -14.79 4.68
CA ALA A 579 -6.19 -14.43 5.95
C ALA A 579 -5.29 -14.60 7.20
N ALA A 580 -4.24 -15.42 7.11
CA ALA A 580 -3.05 -15.27 7.95
C ALA A 580 -1.77 -15.61 7.15
N SER A 581 -0.72 -14.82 7.36
CA SER A 581 0.62 -15.06 6.81
C SER A 581 1.61 -15.33 7.93
N LEU A 582 2.37 -16.41 7.81
CA LEU A 582 3.54 -16.66 8.64
C LEU A 582 4.79 -16.42 7.81
N THR A 583 5.69 -15.61 8.34
CA THR A 583 7.04 -15.45 7.81
C THR A 583 8.04 -15.92 8.85
N ILE A 584 8.77 -16.99 8.55
CA ILE A 584 9.88 -17.45 9.39
C ILE A 584 11.14 -16.71 8.95
N THR A 585 11.57 -15.77 9.78
CA THR A 585 12.78 -14.99 9.55
C THR A 585 14.03 -15.75 9.96
N TYR A 586 13.90 -16.73 10.86
CA TYR A 586 15.02 -17.54 11.34
C TYR A 586 14.56 -18.89 11.89
N ASN A 587 15.34 -19.94 11.61
CA ASN A 587 15.14 -21.28 12.15
C ASN A 587 16.48 -22.04 12.19
N GLN A 588 17.31 -21.81 13.21
CA GLN A 588 18.60 -22.48 13.40
C GLN A 588 18.98 -22.61 14.87
N GLY A 589 19.68 -23.70 15.22
CA GLY A 589 20.22 -23.91 16.57
C GLY A 589 19.15 -24.04 17.66
N GLY A 590 17.97 -24.57 17.30
CA GLY A 590 16.81 -24.63 18.17
C GLY A 590 16.04 -23.31 18.26
N VAL A 591 16.54 -22.21 17.71
CA VAL A 591 15.82 -20.93 17.76
C VAL A 591 15.01 -20.72 16.47
N MET A 592 13.71 -20.46 16.62
CA MET A 592 12.78 -20.07 15.56
C MET A 592 12.28 -18.65 15.83
N ALA A 593 12.39 -17.76 14.85
CA ALA A 593 11.79 -16.43 14.91
C ALA A 593 10.96 -16.16 13.67
N GLY A 594 9.90 -15.38 13.84
CA GLY A 594 9.01 -15.05 12.74
C GLY A 594 8.03 -13.94 13.05
N THR A 595 7.32 -13.54 12.00
CA THR A 595 6.17 -12.63 12.08
C THR A 595 4.94 -13.36 11.59
N LEU A 596 3.90 -13.35 12.40
CA LEU A 596 2.55 -13.75 12.05
C LEU A 596 1.72 -12.48 11.79
N ARG A 597 0.99 -12.45 10.70
CA ARG A 597 -0.07 -11.47 10.44
C ARG A 597 -1.37 -12.20 10.18
N ALA A 598 -2.48 -11.69 10.68
CA ALA A 598 -3.79 -12.33 10.59
C ALA A 598 -4.91 -11.29 10.61
N SER A 599 -6.01 -11.56 9.90
CA SER A 599 -7.23 -10.74 9.91
C SER A 599 -8.45 -11.58 10.27
N LEU A 600 -9.09 -11.26 11.39
CA LEU A 600 -10.24 -11.98 11.97
C LEU A 600 -11.51 -11.15 11.77
N GLU A 601 -12.62 -11.79 11.40
CA GLU A 601 -13.98 -11.25 11.46
C GLU A 601 -14.62 -11.59 12.82
N ALA A 602 -15.33 -10.62 13.41
CA ALA A 602 -16.20 -10.87 14.55
C ALA A 602 -17.59 -11.34 14.07
N GLU A 603 -17.89 -12.63 14.23
CA GLU A 603 -19.22 -13.21 13.97
C GLU A 603 -20.23 -12.81 15.03
N GLY A 604 -21.45 -12.53 14.58
CA GLY A 604 -22.51 -11.95 15.40
C GLY A 604 -22.42 -10.42 15.47
N PHE A 605 -21.40 -9.83 14.83
CA PHE A 605 -21.20 -8.40 14.76
C PHE A 605 -21.32 -7.89 13.30
N VAL A 606 -22.26 -7.01 13.02
CA VAL A 606 -22.40 -6.15 11.82
C VAL A 606 -22.23 -4.66 12.20
N LYS A 607 -21.40 -3.90 11.49
CA LYS A 607 -21.28 -2.43 11.62
C LYS A 607 -22.52 -1.72 11.04
N ASP A 608 -22.65 -0.42 11.26
CA ASP A 608 -23.75 0.40 10.71
C ASP A 608 -23.86 0.33 9.17
N ASP A 609 -22.75 0.05 8.49
CA ASP A 609 -22.66 -0.08 7.03
C ASP A 609 -22.94 -1.51 6.52
N GLY A 610 -23.26 -2.46 7.39
CA GLY A 610 -23.52 -3.85 7.02
C GLY A 610 -22.27 -4.74 6.93
N SER A 611 -21.06 -4.18 7.11
CA SER A 611 -19.81 -4.95 7.10
C SER A 611 -19.56 -5.63 8.45
N LYS A 612 -18.78 -6.72 8.46
CA LYS A 612 -18.33 -7.34 9.71
C LYS A 612 -17.09 -6.61 10.24
N PRO A 613 -16.95 -6.40 11.56
CA PRO A 613 -15.74 -5.84 12.13
C PRO A 613 -14.54 -6.75 11.89
N LEU A 614 -13.42 -6.14 11.49
CA LEU A 614 -12.15 -6.82 11.27
C LEU A 614 -11.18 -6.51 12.40
N ILE A 615 -10.50 -7.55 12.88
CA ILE A 615 -9.42 -7.50 13.86
C ILE A 615 -8.14 -7.98 13.17
N ASN A 616 -7.19 -7.07 13.01
CA ASN A 616 -5.85 -7.39 12.53
C ASN A 616 -4.93 -7.72 13.71
N VAL A 617 -4.26 -8.86 13.60
CA VAL A 617 -3.27 -9.36 14.55
C VAL A 617 -1.93 -9.36 13.86
N THR A 618 -0.93 -8.74 14.49
CA THR A 618 0.48 -8.92 14.11
C THR A 618 1.24 -9.41 15.34
N ALA A 619 1.88 -10.56 15.24
CA ALA A 619 2.71 -11.11 16.31
C ALA A 619 4.12 -11.37 15.81
N GLN A 620 5.12 -10.85 16.51
CA GLN A 620 6.52 -11.20 16.34
C GLN A 620 6.91 -12.13 17.48
N PHE A 621 7.60 -13.22 17.15
CA PHE A 621 8.02 -14.21 18.14
C PHE A 621 9.48 -14.61 17.93
N ILE A 622 10.12 -14.91 19.06
CA ILE A 622 11.38 -15.67 19.14
C ILE A 622 11.13 -16.82 20.09
N ALA A 623 11.33 -18.02 19.58
CA ALA A 623 11.17 -19.28 20.26
C ALA A 623 12.50 -20.01 20.29
N ASN A 624 12.93 -20.55 21.43
CA ASN A 624 14.04 -21.48 21.54
C ASN A 624 13.55 -22.89 21.94
N GLU A 625 13.96 -23.91 21.20
CA GLU A 625 13.73 -25.34 21.46
C GLU A 625 14.57 -25.77 22.67
N GLY A 626 14.03 -25.56 23.86
CA GLY A 626 14.38 -26.38 25.02
C GLY A 626 13.75 -27.77 24.91
N PRO A 627 14.13 -28.74 25.76
CA PRO A 627 13.50 -30.07 25.81
C PRO A 627 11.98 -30.03 26.09
N PHE A 628 11.47 -28.91 26.58
CA PHE A 628 10.04 -28.64 26.83
C PHE A 628 9.52 -27.43 26.04
N GLY A 629 10.27 -26.97 25.03
CA GLY A 629 10.07 -25.71 24.31
C GLY A 629 10.28 -24.46 25.17
N CYS A 630 9.78 -23.31 24.71
CA CYS A 630 10.01 -22.02 25.36
C CYS A 630 9.25 -21.93 26.67
N MET A 631 9.96 -22.10 27.78
CA MET A 631 9.49 -21.65 29.09
C MET A 631 10.22 -20.33 29.40
N THR A 632 9.49 -19.22 29.41
CA THR A 632 9.98 -18.02 30.11
C THR A 632 9.97 -18.35 31.60
N PRO A 633 11.12 -18.34 32.31
CA PRO A 633 11.09 -18.43 33.76
C PRO A 633 10.32 -17.20 34.28
N PHE A 634 9.30 -17.45 35.09
CA PHE A 634 8.47 -16.45 35.76
C PHE A 634 9.31 -15.45 36.58
#